data_AF-A0A316D848-F1
#
_entry.id   AF-A0A316D848-F1
#
_cell.length_a   1.000
_cell.length_b   1.000
_cell.length_c   1.000
_cell.angle_alpha   90.00
_cell.angle_beta   90.00
_cell.angle_gamma   90.00
#
_symmetry.space_group_name_H-M   'P 1'
#
loop_
_entity.id
_entity.type
_entity.pdbx_description
1 polymer ?
#
loop_
_entity_poly.entity_id
_entity_poly.type
_entity_poly.pdbx_seq_one_letter_code
_entity_poly.pdbx_strand_id
1 'polypeptide(L)'
;MALLRKLVNKLKEERGVTLIELLAVIVILGIIAAIGIPSILNSRQDAEKSTGNANAQTLSEVAHRLVISGEKYVATKSEDKDDVQFDFKEVLTKSGLTVDDTKLNESTFSYAADGGTYTLDPTEGTVTYKHDDGDAAKAESTDTTTDGSDDTGGADDSGDEQ
;
A
#
# COMPACT_ATOMS: atom_id res chain seq x y z
N MET A 1 -31.49 -11.47 -59.34
CA MET A 1 -30.21 -12.15 -58.98
C MET A 1 -28.94 -11.30 -59.20
N ALA A 2 -28.98 -10.13 -59.86
CA ALA A 2 -27.78 -9.32 -60.13
C ALA A 2 -27.24 -8.53 -58.91
N LEU A 3 -28.11 -8.13 -57.98
CA LEU A 3 -27.72 -7.38 -56.77
C LEU A 3 -26.97 -8.25 -55.74
N LEU A 4 -27.35 -9.52 -55.60
CA LEU A 4 -26.63 -10.48 -54.75
C LEU A 4 -25.18 -10.70 -55.21
N ARG A 5 -24.93 -10.77 -56.52
CA ARG A 5 -23.56 -10.93 -57.06
C ARG A 5 -22.68 -9.71 -56.80
N LYS A 6 -23.24 -8.49 -56.82
CA LYS A 6 -22.50 -7.27 -56.51
C LYS A 6 -22.09 -7.18 -55.03
N LEU A 7 -22.95 -7.64 -54.12
CA LEU A 7 -22.63 -7.72 -52.68
C LEU A 7 -21.55 -8.77 -52.39
N VAL A 8 -21.65 -9.94 -53.02
CA VAL A 8 -20.65 -11.02 -52.88
C VAL A 8 -19.28 -10.63 -53.45
N ASN A 9 -19.24 -9.83 -54.54
CA ASN A 9 -17.98 -9.35 -55.09
C ASN A 9 -17.34 -8.24 -54.23
N LYS A 10 -18.11 -7.37 -53.57
CA LYS A 10 -17.55 -6.36 -52.66
C LYS A 10 -16.90 -6.96 -51.41
N LEU A 11 -17.44 -8.07 -50.88
CA LEU A 11 -16.84 -8.80 -49.76
C LEU A 11 -15.55 -9.53 -50.15
N LYS A 12 -15.36 -9.83 -51.44
CA LYS A 12 -14.11 -10.40 -51.98
C LYS A 12 -13.05 -9.35 -52.32
N GLU A 13 -13.39 -8.06 -52.27
CA GLU A 13 -12.48 -6.94 -52.49
C GLU A 13 -11.79 -6.46 -51.20
N GLU A 14 -12.03 -7.12 -50.07
CA GLU A 14 -11.23 -6.93 -48.85
C GLU A 14 -9.83 -7.52 -49.09
N ARG A 15 -8.98 -6.70 -49.71
CA ARG A 15 -7.55 -6.93 -49.86
C ARG A 15 -6.97 -7.11 -48.46
N GLY A 16 -6.57 -8.34 -48.16
CA GLY A 16 -6.03 -8.72 -46.85
C GLY A 16 -4.86 -7.82 -46.45
N VAL A 17 -4.86 -7.42 -45.19
CA VAL A 17 -3.74 -6.74 -44.54
C VAL A 17 -2.47 -7.55 -44.84
N THR A 18 -1.43 -6.88 -45.30
CA THR A 18 -0.19 -7.59 -45.65
C THR A 18 0.48 -8.07 -44.37
N LEU A 19 1.10 -9.26 -44.39
CA LEU A 19 1.80 -9.80 -43.21
C LEU A 19 2.87 -8.84 -42.69
N ILE A 20 3.50 -8.07 -43.58
CA ILE A 20 4.52 -7.08 -43.22
C ILE A 20 3.94 -5.90 -42.42
N GLU A 21 2.68 -5.54 -42.67
CA GLU A 21 1.99 -4.45 -41.96
C GLU A 21 1.70 -4.85 -40.52
N LEU A 22 1.17 -6.06 -40.32
CA LEU A 22 0.97 -6.62 -38.98
C LEU A 22 2.30 -6.85 -38.27
N LEU A 23 3.35 -7.26 -39.01
CA LEU A 23 4.70 -7.44 -38.45
C LEU A 23 5.28 -6.13 -37.93
N ALA A 24 5.18 -5.03 -38.68
CA ALA A 24 5.70 -3.74 -38.25
C ALA A 24 5.03 -3.24 -36.96
N VAL A 25 3.72 -3.45 -36.80
CA VAL A 25 2.97 -3.03 -35.60
C VAL A 25 3.41 -3.80 -34.36
N ILE A 26 3.52 -5.13 -34.43
CA ILE A 26 3.93 -5.92 -33.26
C ILE A 26 5.36 -5.65 -32.83
N VAL A 27 6.25 -5.30 -33.78
CA VAL A 27 7.63 -4.90 -33.46
C VAL A 27 7.64 -3.60 -32.67
N ILE A 28 6.88 -2.58 -33.11
CA ILE A 28 6.79 -1.30 -32.40
C ILE A 28 6.14 -1.48 -31.01
N LEU A 29 5.04 -2.24 -30.92
CA LEU A 29 4.41 -2.56 -29.65
C LEU A 29 5.35 -3.34 -28.71
N GLY A 30 6.16 -4.25 -29.26
CA GLY A 30 7.17 -4.99 -28.50
C GLY A 30 8.24 -4.09 -27.89
N ILE A 31 8.74 -3.10 -28.65
CA ILE A 31 9.72 -2.14 -28.14
C ILE A 31 9.14 -1.27 -27.03
N ILE A 32 7.92 -0.75 -27.22
CA ILE A 32 7.24 0.06 -26.21
C ILE A 32 6.94 -0.78 -24.96
N ALA A 33 6.46 -2.01 -25.13
CA ALA A 33 6.16 -2.92 -24.02
C ALA A 33 7.42 -3.28 -23.22
N ALA A 34 8.56 -3.51 -23.88
CA ALA A 34 9.81 -3.86 -23.22
C ALA A 34 10.29 -2.77 -22.22
N ILE A 35 10.08 -1.49 -22.54
CA ILE A 35 10.46 -0.37 -21.66
C ILE A 35 9.30 0.01 -20.72
N GLY A 36 8.06 -0.07 -21.22
CA GLY A 36 6.87 0.37 -20.50
C GLY A 36 6.46 -0.57 -19.36
N ILE A 37 6.52 -1.89 -19.58
CA ILE A 37 6.12 -2.90 -18.58
C ILE A 37 6.94 -2.79 -17.28
N PRO A 38 8.29 -2.77 -17.28
CA PRO A 38 9.03 -2.65 -16.02
C PRO A 38 8.74 -1.31 -15.32
N SER A 39 8.62 -0.22 -16.05
CA SER A 39 8.30 1.10 -15.47
C SER A 39 6.93 1.11 -14.79
N ILE A 40 5.88 0.57 -15.44
CA ILE A 40 4.55 0.53 -14.82
C ILE A 40 4.51 -0.40 -13.61
N LEU A 41 5.25 -1.52 -13.63
CA LEU A 41 5.32 -2.42 -12.48
C LEU A 41 5.97 -1.74 -11.27
N ASN A 42 7.09 -1.03 -11.47
CA ASN A 42 7.74 -0.28 -10.40
C ASN A 42 6.84 0.85 -9.87
N SER A 43 6.25 1.66 -10.76
CA SER A 43 5.35 2.75 -10.34
C SER A 43 4.12 2.24 -9.59
N ARG A 44 3.62 1.05 -9.91
CA ARG A 44 2.53 0.41 -9.15
C ARG A 44 3.00 -0.03 -7.76
N GLN A 45 4.18 -0.65 -7.66
CA GLN A 45 4.75 -1.03 -6.36
C GLN A 45 4.99 0.20 -5.47
N ASP A 46 5.52 1.27 -6.03
CA ASP A 46 5.75 2.53 -5.29
C ASP A 46 4.43 3.16 -4.84
N ALA A 47 3.40 3.14 -5.69
CA ALA A 47 2.06 3.62 -5.32
C ALA A 47 1.42 2.79 -4.20
N GLU A 48 1.60 1.46 -4.24
CA GLU A 48 1.14 0.55 -3.18
C GLU A 48 1.88 0.79 -1.87
N LYS A 49 3.22 0.96 -1.91
CA LYS A 49 4.04 1.33 -0.75
C LYS A 49 3.62 2.66 -0.16
N SER A 50 3.44 3.69 -1.00
CA SER A 50 3.03 5.02 -0.58
C SER A 50 1.64 5.02 0.06
N THR A 51 0.67 4.33 -0.56
CA THR A 51 -0.69 4.18 -0.02
C THR A 51 -0.66 3.43 1.31
N GLY A 52 0.13 2.35 1.37
CA GLY A 52 0.34 1.56 2.57
C GLY A 52 0.85 2.40 3.74
N ASN A 53 1.90 3.19 3.50
CA ASN A 53 2.49 4.08 4.50
C ASN A 53 1.52 5.20 4.94
N ALA A 54 0.79 5.82 4.01
CA ALA A 54 -0.21 6.85 4.34
C ALA A 54 -1.34 6.30 5.22
N ASN A 55 -1.81 5.08 4.93
CA ASN A 55 -2.79 4.39 5.77
C ASN A 55 -2.23 4.06 7.15
N ALA A 56 -0.95 3.67 7.26
CA ALA A 56 -0.32 3.41 8.56
C ALA A 56 -0.22 4.68 9.43
N GLN A 57 0.10 5.82 8.82
CA GLN A 57 0.05 7.12 9.49
C GLN A 57 -1.37 7.43 10.00
N THR A 58 -2.38 7.25 9.13
CA THR A 58 -3.79 7.44 9.51
C THR A 58 -4.19 6.52 10.68
N LEU A 59 -3.77 5.25 10.65
CA LEU A 59 -4.04 4.30 11.72
C LEU A 59 -3.36 4.70 13.04
N SER A 60 -2.13 5.21 12.97
CA SER A 60 -1.39 5.73 14.14
C SER A 60 -2.09 6.96 14.75
N GLU A 61 -2.53 7.90 13.91
CA GLU A 61 -3.31 9.07 14.35
C GLU A 61 -4.60 8.66 15.07
N VAL A 62 -5.31 7.66 14.53
CA VAL A 62 -6.51 7.12 15.16
C VAL A 62 -6.19 6.43 16.48
N ALA A 63 -5.13 5.63 16.53
CA ALA A 63 -4.67 5.01 17.76
C ALA A 63 -4.37 6.06 18.84
N HIS A 64 -3.62 7.10 18.52
CA HIS A 64 -3.31 8.21 19.44
C HIS A 64 -4.55 8.99 19.86
N ARG A 65 -5.47 9.27 18.92
CA ARG A 65 -6.73 9.94 19.23
C ARG A 65 -7.57 9.14 20.21
N LEU A 66 -7.65 7.82 20.03
CA LEU A 66 -8.40 6.94 20.92
C LEU A 66 -7.79 6.98 22.33
N VAL A 67 -6.46 6.98 22.41
CA VAL A 67 -5.75 7.09 23.69
C VAL A 67 -6.15 8.36 24.44
N ILE A 68 -6.05 9.50 23.76
CA ILE A 68 -6.34 10.82 24.34
C ILE A 68 -7.83 10.94 24.72
N SER A 69 -8.73 10.30 23.98
CA SER A 69 -10.18 10.36 24.22
C SER A 69 -10.68 9.47 25.37
N GLY A 70 -9.86 8.53 25.85
CA GLY A 70 -10.22 7.63 26.95
C GLY A 70 -11.21 6.51 26.58
N GLU A 71 -11.39 6.23 25.29
CA GLU A 71 -12.12 5.05 24.82
C GLU A 71 -11.28 3.78 25.09
N LYS A 72 -11.92 2.69 25.53
CA LYS A 72 -11.33 1.52 26.21
C LYS A 72 -10.19 0.81 25.45
N TYR A 73 -9.46 0.01 26.23
CA TYR A 73 -8.13 -0.51 25.91
C TYR A 73 -8.01 -2.04 26.15
N VAL A 74 -7.58 -2.86 25.17
CA VAL A 74 -7.06 -4.24 25.37
C VAL A 74 -5.86 -4.53 24.45
N ALA A 75 -4.70 -4.83 25.03
CA ALA A 75 -3.56 -5.43 24.36
C ALA A 75 -2.84 -6.37 25.35
N THR A 76 -3.15 -7.66 25.30
CA THR A 76 -2.32 -8.67 25.96
C THR A 76 -1.82 -9.71 24.97
N LYS A 77 -0.49 -9.84 24.91
CA LYS A 77 0.15 -10.90 25.68
C LYS A 77 0.86 -10.30 26.90
N SER A 78 0.17 -10.18 28.04
CA SER A 78 0.71 -10.05 29.41
C SER A 78 -0.43 -10.00 30.45
N GLU A 79 -0.22 -10.53 31.66
CA GLU A 79 -1.27 -10.79 32.66
C GLU A 79 -1.52 -9.64 33.67
N ASP A 80 -0.76 -8.54 33.58
CA ASP A 80 -0.81 -7.41 34.51
C ASP A 80 -1.61 -6.22 33.95
N LYS A 81 -2.50 -5.64 34.77
CA LYS A 81 -3.70 -4.92 34.31
C LYS A 81 -3.66 -3.39 34.34
N ASP A 82 -2.49 -2.76 34.43
CA ASP A 82 -2.40 -1.30 34.65
C ASP A 82 -1.73 -0.49 33.52
N ASP A 83 -1.37 -1.11 32.39
CA ASP A 83 -0.85 -0.38 31.21
C ASP A 83 -1.94 -0.04 30.18
N VAL A 84 -1.74 1.10 29.51
CA VAL A 84 -2.51 1.57 28.35
C VAL A 84 -2.46 0.49 27.25
N GLN A 85 -3.61 0.08 26.73
CA GLN A 85 -3.76 -1.21 26.02
C GLN A 85 -4.49 -1.04 24.67
N PHE A 86 -3.86 -1.13 23.49
CA PHE A 86 -4.55 -0.79 22.24
C PHE A 86 -5.35 -1.95 21.61
N ASP A 87 -6.66 -1.75 21.38
CA ASP A 87 -7.45 -2.64 20.51
C ASP A 87 -7.26 -2.27 19.04
N PHE A 88 -6.44 -3.06 18.33
CA PHE A 88 -6.16 -2.77 16.92
C PHE A 88 -7.40 -2.90 16.02
N LYS A 89 -8.39 -3.71 16.38
CA LYS A 89 -9.65 -3.82 15.64
C LYS A 89 -10.43 -2.51 15.66
N GLU A 90 -10.45 -1.86 16.82
CA GLU A 90 -11.12 -0.58 17.00
C GLU A 90 -10.42 0.54 16.22
N VAL A 91 -9.09 0.56 16.23
CA VAL A 91 -8.28 1.46 15.41
C VAL A 91 -8.61 1.29 13.93
N LEU A 92 -8.64 0.05 13.44
CA LEU A 92 -8.97 -0.27 12.05
C LEU A 92 -10.40 0.18 11.70
N THR A 93 -11.38 -0.12 12.55
CA THR A 93 -12.78 0.24 12.31
C THR A 93 -12.99 1.77 12.30
N LYS A 94 -12.27 2.50 13.15
CA LYS A 94 -12.38 3.97 13.26
C LYS A 94 -11.49 4.74 12.27
N SER A 95 -10.60 4.05 11.55
CA SER A 95 -9.76 4.63 10.50
C SER A 95 -10.51 5.03 9.24
N GLY A 96 -11.71 4.48 9.03
CA GLY A 96 -12.47 4.66 7.78
C GLY A 96 -11.93 3.83 6.61
N LEU A 97 -10.92 2.98 6.83
CA LEU A 97 -10.47 2.00 5.85
C LEU A 97 -11.50 0.86 5.70
N THR A 98 -11.47 0.18 4.56
CA THR A 98 -12.22 -1.07 4.38
C THR A 98 -11.44 -2.20 5.03
N VAL A 99 -12.01 -2.80 6.07
CA VAL A 99 -11.36 -3.79 6.92
C VAL A 99 -12.04 -5.14 6.76
N ASP A 100 -11.23 -6.17 6.52
CA ASP A 100 -11.66 -7.56 6.58
C ASP A 100 -11.16 -8.17 7.89
N ASP A 101 -12.05 -8.28 8.88
CA ASP A 101 -11.74 -8.83 10.20
C ASP A 101 -11.07 -10.22 10.14
N THR A 102 -11.27 -10.99 9.07
CA THR A 102 -10.63 -12.32 8.92
C THR A 102 -9.12 -12.24 8.70
N LYS A 103 -8.62 -11.06 8.29
CA LYS A 103 -7.19 -10.78 8.09
C LYS A 103 -6.53 -10.13 9.31
N LEU A 104 -7.27 -9.95 10.40
CA LEU A 104 -6.74 -9.46 11.68
C LEU A 104 -6.16 -10.62 12.51
N ASN A 105 -4.98 -10.41 13.06
CA ASN A 105 -4.37 -11.25 14.07
C ASN A 105 -4.21 -10.44 15.35
N GLU A 106 -5.12 -10.66 16.29
CA GLU A 106 -5.16 -9.98 17.59
C GLU A 106 -3.96 -10.35 18.48
N SER A 107 -3.38 -11.54 18.30
CA SER A 107 -2.22 -11.98 19.10
C SER A 107 -0.91 -11.29 18.72
N THR A 108 -0.82 -10.80 17.49
CA THR A 108 0.35 -10.08 16.96
C THR A 108 0.04 -8.64 16.60
N PHE A 109 -1.18 -8.16 16.90
CA PHE A 109 -1.66 -6.83 16.53
C PHE A 109 -1.41 -6.50 15.05
N SER A 110 -1.63 -7.47 14.17
CA SER A 110 -1.31 -7.34 12.75
C SER A 110 -2.53 -7.52 11.87
N TYR A 111 -2.63 -6.72 10.80
CA TYR A 111 -3.71 -6.78 9.81
C TYR A 111 -3.11 -6.89 8.42
N ALA A 112 -3.43 -7.98 7.71
CA ALA A 112 -3.02 -8.16 6.33
C ALA A 112 -3.98 -7.41 5.40
N ALA A 113 -3.46 -6.47 4.62
CA ALA A 113 -4.20 -5.79 3.57
C ALA A 113 -3.67 -6.23 2.20
N ASP A 114 -4.30 -5.73 1.14
CA ASP A 114 -3.81 -6.01 -0.20
C ASP A 114 -2.48 -5.25 -0.42
N GLY A 115 -1.40 -6.00 -0.62
CA GLY A 115 -0.05 -5.45 -0.88
C GLY A 115 0.84 -5.32 0.35
N GLY A 116 0.38 -5.67 1.56
CA GLY A 116 1.24 -5.64 2.74
C GLY A 116 0.54 -5.87 4.07
N THR A 117 1.31 -5.83 5.15
CA THR A 117 0.86 -6.07 6.52
C THR A 117 1.05 -4.83 7.38
N TYR A 118 0.00 -4.43 8.10
CA TYR A 118 0.06 -3.42 9.15
C TYR A 118 0.31 -4.09 10.50
N THR A 119 1.17 -3.52 11.34
CA THR A 119 1.40 -4.00 12.70
C THR A 119 1.38 -2.83 13.66
N LEU A 120 0.52 -2.91 14.68
CA LEU A 120 0.44 -1.93 15.75
C LEU A 120 1.42 -2.29 16.87
N ASP A 121 2.23 -1.33 17.30
CA ASP A 121 2.93 -1.39 18.57
C ASP A 121 1.98 -0.93 19.70
N PRO A 122 1.50 -1.82 20.57
CA PRO A 122 0.58 -1.46 21.64
C PRO A 122 1.26 -0.64 22.75
N THR A 123 2.57 -0.46 22.74
CA THR A 123 3.30 0.36 23.71
C THR A 123 3.30 1.83 23.27
N GLU A 124 3.53 2.06 21.99
CA GLU A 124 3.71 3.41 21.42
C GLU A 124 2.46 3.93 20.69
N GLY A 125 1.50 3.05 20.38
CA GLY A 125 0.36 3.37 19.53
C GLY A 125 0.72 3.63 18.07
N THR A 126 1.93 3.22 17.66
CA THR A 126 2.45 3.43 16.31
C THR A 126 2.07 2.24 15.44
N VAL A 127 1.61 2.51 14.21
CA VAL A 127 1.31 1.48 13.22
C VAL A 127 2.38 1.51 12.14
N THR A 128 3.01 0.37 11.92
CA THR A 128 4.01 0.18 10.86
C THR A 128 3.38 -0.57 9.69
N TYR A 129 3.83 -0.27 8.47
CA TYR A 129 3.45 -0.99 7.26
C TYR A 129 4.66 -1.69 6.65
N LYS A 130 4.46 -2.96 6.30
CA LYS A 130 5.42 -3.73 5.53
C LYS A 130 4.77 -4.14 4.20
N HIS A 131 5.27 -3.61 3.10
CA HIS A 131 4.86 -4.02 1.76
C HIS A 131 5.29 -5.46 1.49
N ASP A 132 4.43 -6.22 0.82
CA ASP A 132 4.74 -7.55 0.36
C ASP A 132 5.63 -7.43 -0.88
N ASP A 133 6.93 -7.68 -0.72
CA ASP A 133 7.84 -7.76 -1.86
C ASP A 133 7.42 -8.94 -2.75
N GLY A 134 6.59 -8.66 -3.76
CA GLY A 134 6.32 -9.60 -4.84
C GLY A 134 7.63 -10.01 -5.48
N ASP A 135 7.72 -11.27 -5.94
CA ASP A 135 8.90 -11.89 -6.59
C ASP A 135 9.22 -11.27 -7.97
N ALA A 136 9.33 -9.95 -8.03
CA ALA A 136 9.67 -9.18 -9.19
C ALA A 136 10.93 -8.36 -8.85
N ALA A 137 12.08 -9.00 -9.09
CA ALA A 137 13.40 -8.42 -9.28
C ALA A 137 13.72 -7.16 -8.45
N LYS A 138 14.59 -7.33 -7.46
CA LYS A 138 15.41 -6.28 -6.83
C LYS A 138 15.83 -5.20 -7.85
N ALA A 139 15.05 -4.12 -7.92
CA ALA A 139 15.52 -2.82 -8.32
C ALA A 139 15.58 -2.02 -7.03
N GLU A 140 16.81 -1.87 -6.55
CA GLU A 140 17.23 -1.07 -5.41
C GLU A 140 16.53 0.29 -5.43
N SER A 141 15.49 0.45 -4.61
CA SER A 141 15.01 1.75 -4.17
C SER A 141 15.61 1.98 -2.79
N THR A 142 16.80 2.60 -2.77
CA THR A 142 17.30 3.31 -1.60
C THR A 142 16.45 4.56 -1.44
N ASP A 143 15.26 4.42 -0.88
CA ASP A 143 14.53 5.55 -0.31
C ASP A 143 14.61 5.45 1.21
N THR A 144 15.76 5.90 1.71
CA THR A 144 15.90 6.34 3.09
C THR A 144 15.11 7.64 3.23
N THR A 145 13.80 7.54 3.42
CA THR A 145 13.05 8.60 4.08
C THR A 145 13.01 8.27 5.57
N THR A 146 14.16 8.49 6.22
CA THR A 146 14.15 8.96 7.61
C THR A 146 13.68 10.42 7.52
N ASP A 147 12.37 10.65 7.60
CA ASP A 147 11.89 11.99 7.93
C ASP A 147 12.14 12.18 9.42
N GLY A 148 13.21 12.88 9.71
CA GLY A 148 13.69 13.15 11.05
C GLY A 148 12.79 14.16 11.75
N SER A 149 12.28 13.76 12.90
CA SER A 149 12.06 14.68 14.01
C SER A 149 13.14 14.43 15.08
N ASP A 150 14.41 14.60 14.70
CA ASP A 150 15.47 14.94 15.65
C ASP A 150 15.34 16.45 15.93
N ASP A 151 14.50 16.82 16.89
CA ASP A 151 14.61 18.14 17.53
C ASP A 151 15.59 18.00 18.70
N THR A 152 16.86 18.28 18.40
CA THR A 152 17.91 18.46 19.39
C THR A 152 17.70 19.80 20.12
N GLY A 153 17.24 19.73 21.37
CA GLY A 153 17.25 20.85 22.30
C GLY A 153 17.75 20.40 23.68
N GLY A 154 19.07 20.31 23.83
CA GLY A 154 19.74 19.92 25.08
C GLY A 154 20.01 21.08 26.06
N ALA A 155 20.36 20.65 27.28
CA ALA A 155 20.96 21.35 28.43
C ALA A 155 20.00 22.23 29.26
N ASP A 156 19.58 21.78 30.44
CA ASP A 156 20.33 21.72 31.73
C ASP A 156 20.45 23.11 32.38
N ASP A 157 19.94 23.22 33.61
CA ASP A 157 20.65 23.78 34.79
C ASP A 157 19.69 24.39 35.84
N SER A 158 19.84 23.83 37.06
CA SER A 158 19.55 24.29 38.43
C SER A 158 18.55 25.40 38.79
N GLY A 159 17.86 25.16 39.92
CA GLY A 159 17.84 26.15 41.01
C GLY A 159 16.49 26.59 41.58
N ASP A 160 16.37 26.36 42.89
CA ASP A 160 15.69 27.17 43.90
C ASP A 160 14.17 27.04 44.17
N GLU A 161 13.93 26.39 45.31
CA GLU A 161 13.17 26.87 46.49
C GLU A 161 12.07 27.91 46.24
N GLN A 162 10.82 27.57 46.59
CA GLN A 162 10.17 27.98 47.86
C GLN A 162 9.11 26.95 48.29
#